data_AF-A0A3S4Z5E4-F1
#
_entry.id   AF-A0A3S4Z5E4-F1
#
_cell.length_a   1.000
_cell.length_b   1.000
_cell.length_c   1.000
_cell.angle_alpha   90.00
_cell.angle_beta   90.00
_cell.angle_gamma   90.00
#
_symmetry.space_group_name_H-M   'P 1'
#
loop_
_entity.id
_entity.type
_entity.pdbx_description
1 polymer ?
#
loop_
_entity_poly.entity_id
_entity_poly.type
_entity_poly.pdbx_seq_one_letter_code
_entity_poly.pdbx_strand_id
1 'polypeptide(L)'
;MYNSINARGITNALRGVWYGAYGLAHCPAHDDRSPSLAISNGNDGRLLLHCYAGCSFKEIIQALKNIGLIKKQACFDHKTSCYNLSFSKQFCCEDNKAKQKVERAQKIWKQSQPIKETLAELYLRKRGITCNLPP
;
A
#
# COMPACT_ATOMS: atom_id res chain seq x y z
N MET A 1 3.69 -11.63 24.60
CA MET A 1 3.92 -12.29 23.30
C MET A 1 3.25 -11.47 22.20
N TYR A 2 3.96 -10.52 21.57
CA TYR A 2 3.46 -9.80 20.39
C TYR A 2 4.43 -10.05 19.24
N ASN A 3 4.29 -11.19 18.57
CA ASN A 3 5.18 -11.62 17.48
C ASN A 3 4.53 -11.44 16.10
N SER A 4 3.64 -10.46 15.93
CA SER A 4 3.12 -10.07 14.61
C SER A 4 3.85 -8.80 14.15
N ILE A 5 4.93 -8.99 13.37
CA ILE A 5 5.59 -7.91 12.63
C ILE A 5 4.63 -7.46 11.52
N ASN A 6 3.70 -6.58 11.86
CA ASN A 6 2.77 -5.94 10.93
C ASN A 6 2.85 -4.42 11.10
N ALA A 7 2.39 -3.67 10.09
CA ALA A 7 2.50 -2.21 10.07
C ALA A 7 1.92 -1.53 11.33
N ARG A 8 0.77 -2.00 11.81
CA ARG A 8 0.14 -1.47 13.03
C ARG A 8 0.98 -1.71 14.27
N GLY A 9 1.54 -2.91 14.42
CA GLY A 9 2.40 -3.28 15.54
C GLY A 9 3.66 -2.41 15.59
N ILE A 10 4.31 -2.19 14.44
CA ILE A 10 5.50 -1.33 14.35
C ILE A 10 5.13 0.13 14.65
N THR A 11 4.03 0.61 14.09
CA THR A 11 3.53 1.98 14.35
C THR A 11 3.34 2.21 15.85
N ASN A 12 2.64 1.29 16.52
CA ASN A 12 2.39 1.38 17.96
C ASN A 12 3.69 1.29 18.77
N ALA A 13 4.62 0.41 18.37
CA ALA A 13 5.90 0.24 19.06
C ALA A 13 6.80 1.49 18.96
N LEU A 14 6.73 2.20 17.83
CA LEU A 14 7.38 3.50 17.65
C LEU A 14 6.61 4.68 18.25
N ARG A 15 5.52 4.41 18.99
CA ARG A 15 4.62 5.43 19.58
C ARG A 15 4.02 6.38 18.54
N GLY A 16 3.82 5.88 17.32
CA GLY A 16 3.16 6.59 16.23
C GLY A 16 1.63 6.53 16.30
N VAL A 17 0.98 7.11 15.28
CA VAL A 17 -0.48 7.16 15.13
C VAL A 17 -0.92 6.22 14.01
N TRP A 18 -1.92 5.37 14.27
CA TRP A 18 -2.49 4.44 13.29
C TRP A 18 -3.78 4.99 12.69
N TYR A 19 -3.87 5.03 11.35
CA TYR A 19 -5.00 5.57 10.58
C TYR A 19 -5.85 4.48 9.91
N GLY A 20 -5.83 3.26 10.45
CA GLY A 20 -6.64 2.14 9.95
C GLY A 20 -5.95 1.30 8.88
N ALA A 21 -5.39 1.94 7.84
CA ALA A 21 -4.68 1.25 6.74
C ALA A 21 -3.16 1.43 6.77
N TYR A 22 -2.70 2.56 7.32
CA TYR A 22 -1.29 2.91 7.47
C TYR A 22 -1.08 3.61 8.80
N GLY A 23 0.19 3.75 9.20
CA GLY A 23 0.60 4.49 10.38
C GLY A 23 1.69 5.50 10.07
N LEU A 24 1.79 6.51 10.91
CA LEU A 24 2.86 7.50 10.89
C LEU A 24 3.62 7.47 12.23
N ALA A 25 4.94 7.47 12.16
CA ALA A 25 5.82 7.52 13.32
C ALA A 25 7.09 8.33 13.01
N HIS A 26 7.86 8.66 14.05
CA HIS A 26 9.21 9.20 13.86
C HIS A 26 10.11 8.11 13.29
N CYS A 27 10.98 8.47 12.34
CA CYS A 27 11.88 7.50 11.75
C CYS A 27 12.96 7.13 12.77
N PRO A 28 13.25 5.84 13.02
CA PRO A 28 14.30 5.46 13.95
C PRO A 28 15.72 5.62 13.36
N ALA A 29 15.85 5.92 12.07
CA ALA A 29 17.13 6.05 11.38
C ALA A 29 17.74 7.47 11.44
N HIS A 30 16.99 8.46 11.92
CA HIS A 30 17.46 9.82 12.15
C HIS A 30 16.62 10.50 13.23
N ASP A 31 17.02 11.70 13.66
CA ASP A 31 16.24 12.48 14.61
C ASP A 31 15.29 13.43 13.89
N ASP A 32 14.03 13.42 14.31
CA ASP A 32 12.88 13.93 13.57
C ASP A 32 11.99 14.77 14.47
N ARG A 33 11.72 16.04 14.11
CA ARG A 33 10.77 16.88 14.85
C ARG A 33 9.31 16.52 14.59
N SER A 34 9.01 15.91 13.44
CA SER A 34 7.68 15.47 13.03
C SER A 34 7.73 14.04 12.52
N PRO A 35 6.62 13.27 12.58
CA PRO A 35 6.61 11.88 12.15
C PRO A 35 6.85 11.78 10.63
N SER A 36 8.06 11.38 10.23
CA SER A 36 8.47 11.29 8.82
C SER A 36 8.32 9.89 8.22
N LEU A 37 8.08 8.86 9.04
CA LEU A 37 8.02 7.47 8.60
C LEU A 37 6.57 7.02 8.40
N ALA A 38 6.22 6.71 7.15
CA ALA A 38 5.00 6.00 6.80
C ALA A 38 5.22 4.49 6.83
N ILE A 39 4.26 3.79 7.45
CA ILE A 39 4.30 2.35 7.68
C ILE A 39 2.97 1.75 7.21
N SER A 40 3.01 0.82 6.25
CA SER A 40 1.81 0.15 5.76
C SER A 40 2.09 -1.31 5.40
N ASN A 41 1.04 -2.11 5.31
CA ASN A 41 1.13 -3.45 4.74
C ASN A 41 0.88 -3.35 3.23
N GLY A 42 1.79 -3.87 2.42
CA GLY A 42 1.59 -4.03 0.98
C GLY A 42 0.51 -5.07 0.68
N ASN A 43 -0.01 -5.02 -0.54
CA ASN A 43 -1.04 -5.96 -1.02
C ASN A 43 -0.53 -7.41 -1.05
N ASP A 44 0.79 -7.56 -1.19
CA ASP A 44 1.54 -8.80 -1.14
C ASP A 44 1.90 -9.24 0.29
N GLY A 45 1.43 -8.54 1.32
CA GLY A 45 1.70 -8.86 2.71
C GLY A 45 3.10 -8.48 3.19
N ARG A 46 3.91 -7.84 2.33
CA ARG A 46 5.21 -7.28 2.74
C ARG A 46 5.03 -5.96 3.46
N LEU A 47 5.97 -5.64 4.34
CA LEU A 47 5.99 -4.35 5.03
C LEU A 47 6.51 -3.26 4.08
N LEU A 48 5.75 -2.19 3.93
CA LEU A 48 6.14 -0.99 3.22
C LEU A 48 6.56 0.08 4.23
N LEU A 49 7.78 0.58 4.06
CA LEU A 49 8.38 1.62 4.87
C LEU A 49 8.84 2.73 3.95
N HIS A 50 8.39 3.95 4.21
CA HIS A 50 8.80 5.12 3.44
C HIS A 50 9.06 6.29 4.38
N CYS A 51 10.27 6.82 4.34
CA CYS A 51 10.66 7.98 5.12
C CYS A 51 10.69 9.21 4.21
N TYR A 52 9.88 10.22 4.51
CA TYR A 52 9.82 11.45 3.72
C TYR A 52 11.05 12.36 3.88
N ALA A 53 11.89 12.12 4.88
CA ALA A 53 13.16 12.81 5.07
C ALA A 53 14.33 12.22 4.27
N GLY A 54 14.12 11.07 3.58
CA GLY A 54 15.09 10.51 2.64
C GLY A 54 15.92 9.32 3.16
N CYS A 55 15.61 8.77 4.34
CA CYS A 55 16.25 7.52 4.78
C CYS A 55 15.93 6.37 3.82
N SER A 56 16.95 5.60 3.47
CA SER A 56 16.79 4.38 2.68
C SER A 56 16.07 3.29 3.47
N PHE A 57 15.40 2.39 2.74
CA PHE A 57 14.74 1.24 3.35
C PHE A 57 15.71 0.39 4.21
N LYS A 58 16.97 0.27 3.78
CA LYS A 58 18.01 -0.50 4.50
C LYS A 58 18.34 0.14 5.85
N GLU A 59 18.48 1.46 5.90
CA GLU A 59 18.75 2.19 7.14
C GLU A 59 17.61 2.06 8.14
N ILE A 60 16.36 2.21 7.66
CA ILE A 60 15.17 2.06 8.51
C ILE A 60 15.10 0.64 9.10
N ILE A 61 15.30 -0.40 8.27
CA ILE A 61 15.31 -1.79 8.75
C ILE A 61 16.43 -2.03 9.75
N GLN A 62 17.63 -1.49 9.51
CA GLN A 62 18.75 -1.63 10.44
C GLN A 62 18.44 -0.97 11.78
N ALA A 63 17.87 0.24 11.77
CA ALA A 63 17.47 0.93 13.00
C ALA A 63 16.36 0.16 13.75
N LEU A 64 15.35 -0.35 13.05
CA LEU A 64 14.30 -1.19 13.64
C LEU A 64 14.84 -2.49 14.25
N LYS A 65 15.86 -3.09 13.63
CA LYS A 65 16.58 -4.26 14.19
C LYS A 65 17.35 -3.89 15.45
N ASN A 66 18.02 -2.73 15.46
CA ASN A 66 18.78 -2.25 16.62
C ASN A 66 17.87 -2.02 17.85
N ILE A 67 16.61 -1.60 17.62
CA ILE A 67 15.60 -1.42 18.67
C ILE A 67 14.89 -2.75 19.03
N GLY A 68 15.18 -3.85 18.32
CA GLY A 68 14.62 -5.17 18.59
C GLY A 68 13.19 -5.39 18.09
N LEU A 69 12.67 -4.50 17.24
CA LEU A 69 11.31 -4.61 16.67
C LEU A 69 11.22 -5.59 15.51
N ILE A 70 12.34 -5.85 14.84
CA ILE A 70 12.45 -6.81 13.74
C ILE A 70 13.57 -7.79 14.07
N LYS A 71 13.29 -9.10 13.99
CA LYS A 71 14.31 -10.14 14.23
C LYS A 71 15.41 -10.04 13.17
N LYS A 72 16.67 -10.26 13.58
CA LYS A 72 17.74 -10.61 12.64
C LYS A 72 17.28 -11.87 11.91
N GLN A 73 16.90 -11.74 10.64
CA GLN A 73 16.97 -12.89 9.75
C GLN A 73 18.41 -13.41 9.87
N ALA A 74 18.59 -14.67 10.24
CA ALA A 74 19.90 -15.31 10.23
C ALA A 74 20.58 -15.02 8.88
N CYS A 75 21.90 -14.79 8.96
CA CYS A 75 22.85 -14.52 7.88
C CYS A 75 22.30 -14.62 6.44
N PHE A 76 22.40 -13.52 5.71
CA PHE A 76 22.48 -13.56 4.24
C PHE A 76 23.85 -14.11 3.86
N ASP A 77 24.03 -15.44 3.92
CA ASP A 77 25.07 -16.09 3.16
C ASP A 77 24.62 -16.13 1.71
N HIS A 78 25.26 -15.28 0.92
CA HIS A 78 25.16 -15.26 -0.53
C HIS A 78 25.67 -16.62 -1.05
N LYS A 79 24.81 -17.33 -1.79
CA LYS A 79 25.04 -18.65 -2.43
C LYS A 79 24.63 -19.90 -1.63
N THR A 80 23.36 -20.07 -1.28
CA THR A 80 22.62 -21.33 -1.54
C THR A 80 21.15 -21.21 -1.11
N SER A 81 20.28 -21.94 -1.81
CA SER A 81 18.85 -22.13 -1.52
C SER A 81 17.90 -20.99 -1.93
N CYS A 82 17.87 -20.78 -3.23
CA CYS A 82 16.67 -20.99 -4.02
C CYS A 82 15.47 -21.66 -3.26
N TYR A 83 14.32 -20.98 -3.36
CA TYR A 83 12.92 -21.45 -3.29
C TYR A 83 12.47 -22.39 -2.14
N ASN A 84 11.26 -22.08 -1.63
CA ASN A 84 10.41 -22.77 -0.63
C ASN A 84 10.53 -22.17 0.79
N LEU A 85 9.46 -21.67 1.41
CA LEU A 85 8.10 -22.20 1.42
C LEU A 85 7.07 -21.15 1.89
N SER A 86 6.33 -20.55 0.95
CA SER A 86 4.88 -20.25 1.03
C SER A 86 4.37 -19.64 -0.30
N PHE A 87 4.72 -20.29 -1.42
CA PHE A 87 4.31 -19.91 -2.78
C PHE A 87 2.85 -20.30 -3.13
N SER A 88 2.02 -20.77 -2.19
CA SER A 88 0.75 -21.43 -2.53
C SER A 88 -0.55 -20.81 -1.99
N LYS A 89 -0.54 -19.58 -1.42
CA LYS A 89 -1.81 -18.97 -0.93
C LYS A 89 -2.19 -17.63 -1.54
N GLN A 90 -1.31 -16.99 -2.29
CA GLN A 90 -1.46 -15.57 -2.66
C GLN A 90 -1.71 -15.31 -4.15
N PHE A 91 -1.98 -16.33 -4.95
CA PHE A 91 -2.35 -16.16 -6.36
C PHE A 91 -3.87 -16.07 -6.60
N CYS A 92 -4.72 -16.23 -5.57
CA CYS A 92 -6.19 -16.26 -5.76
C CYS A 92 -6.96 -15.13 -5.04
N CYS A 93 -6.30 -14.30 -4.22
CA CYS A 93 -6.99 -13.23 -3.47
C CYS A 93 -6.99 -11.85 -4.18
N GLU A 94 -6.10 -11.63 -5.16
CA GLU A 94 -6.11 -10.43 -6.00
C GLU A 94 -7.19 -10.50 -7.10
N ASP A 95 -7.38 -11.68 -7.70
CA ASP A 95 -8.37 -11.90 -8.76
C ASP A 95 -9.81 -11.65 -8.27
N ASN A 96 -10.16 -12.14 -7.08
CA ASN A 96 -11.47 -11.90 -6.48
C ASN A 96 -11.74 -10.43 -6.16
N LYS A 97 -10.73 -9.68 -5.72
CA LYS A 97 -10.86 -8.24 -5.44
C LYS A 97 -10.96 -7.43 -6.74
N ALA A 98 -10.22 -7.81 -7.78
CA ALA A 98 -10.30 -7.20 -9.11
C ALA A 98 -11.70 -7.42 -9.72
N LYS A 99 -12.22 -8.65 -9.67
CA LYS A 99 -13.59 -8.99 -10.09
C LYS A 99 -14.64 -8.14 -9.38
N GLN A 100 -14.57 -8.03 -8.05
CA GLN A 100 -15.50 -7.19 -7.29
C GLN A 100 -15.43 -5.70 -7.67
N LYS A 101 -14.23 -5.17 -7.97
CA LYS A 101 -14.09 -3.78 -8.43
C LYS A 101 -14.71 -3.57 -9.82
N VAL A 102 -14.45 -4.50 -10.74
CA VAL A 102 -15.04 -4.47 -12.09
C VAL A 102 -16.56 -4.54 -12.00
N GLU A 103 -17.11 -5.45 -11.20
CA GLU A 103 -18.55 -5.58 -10.99
C GLU A 103 -19.18 -4.29 -10.43
N ARG A 104 -18.52 -3.65 -9.44
CA ARG A 104 -19.00 -2.37 -8.89
C ARG A 104 -18.97 -1.25 -9.92
N ALA A 105 -17.87 -1.11 -10.66
CA ALA A 105 -17.76 -0.11 -11.71
C ALA A 105 -18.82 -0.32 -12.82
N GLN A 106 -19.05 -1.57 -13.23
CA GLN A 106 -20.08 -1.92 -14.20
C GLN A 106 -21.50 -1.61 -13.69
N LYS A 107 -21.79 -1.86 -12.40
CA LYS A 107 -23.09 -1.50 -11.81
C LYS A 107 -23.33 0.00 -11.86
N ILE A 108 -22.34 0.80 -11.46
CA ILE A 108 -22.43 2.27 -11.52
C ILE A 108 -22.58 2.72 -12.98
N TRP A 109 -21.81 2.16 -13.91
CA TRP A 109 -21.89 2.48 -15.33
C TRP A 109 -23.27 2.18 -15.92
N LYS A 110 -23.87 1.04 -15.58
CA LYS A 110 -25.23 0.68 -16.05
C LYS A 110 -26.32 1.60 -15.51
N GLN A 111 -26.05 2.35 -14.45
CA GLN A 111 -26.98 3.30 -13.84
C GLN A 111 -26.81 4.72 -14.40
N SER A 112 -25.88 4.95 -15.34
CA SER A 112 -25.73 6.25 -15.98
C SER A 112 -27.01 6.67 -16.71
N GLN A 113 -27.15 7.98 -16.90
CA GLN A 113 -28.25 8.60 -17.63
C GLN A 113 -27.69 9.45 -18.76
N PRO A 114 -28.44 9.62 -19.87
CA PRO A 114 -27.87 10.20 -21.06
C PRO A 114 -27.47 11.64 -20.78
N ILE A 115 -26.24 11.98 -21.15
CA ILE A 115 -25.75 13.35 -20.95
C ILE A 115 -26.15 14.29 -22.07
N LYS A 116 -27.02 13.85 -22.98
CA LYS A 116 -27.51 14.65 -24.10
C LYS A 116 -28.24 15.89 -23.58
N GLU A 117 -28.01 17.04 -24.20
CA GLU A 117 -28.60 18.34 -23.83
C GLU A 117 -28.18 18.84 -22.44
N THR A 118 -27.14 18.26 -21.85
CA THR A 118 -26.54 18.74 -20.60
C THR A 118 -25.26 19.55 -20.86
N LEU A 119 -24.82 20.32 -19.86
CA LEU A 119 -23.51 21.00 -19.89
C LEU A 119 -22.34 20.01 -20.07
N ALA A 120 -22.50 18.76 -19.64
CA ALA A 120 -21.47 17.74 -19.80
C ALA A 120 -21.27 17.37 -21.28
N GLU A 121 -22.33 17.25 -22.07
CA GLU A 121 -22.21 17.06 -23.52
C GLU A 121 -21.47 18.23 -24.18
N LEU A 122 -21.89 19.47 -23.91
CA LEU A 122 -21.26 20.66 -24.48
C LEU A 122 -19.76 20.72 -24.16
N TYR A 123 -19.39 20.39 -22.92
CA TYR A 123 -17.99 20.34 -22.50
C TYR A 123 -17.18 19.30 -23.28
N LEU A 124 -17.70 18.07 -23.42
CA LEU A 124 -17.01 17.00 -24.13
C LEU A 124 -16.87 17.30 -25.63
N ARG A 125 -17.91 17.83 -26.26
CA ARG A 125 -17.87 18.26 -27.67
C ARG A 125 -16.83 19.37 -27.88
N LYS A 126 -16.79 20.37 -26.99
CA LYS A 126 -15.78 21.44 -27.03
C LYS A 126 -14.35 20.92 -26.84
N ARG A 127 -14.17 19.77 -26.18
CA ARG A 127 -12.88 19.06 -26.06
C ARG A 127 -12.55 18.17 -27.26
N GLY A 128 -13.37 18.17 -28.31
CA GLY A 128 -13.14 17.39 -29.52
C GLY A 128 -13.57 15.92 -29.42
N ILE A 129 -14.35 15.55 -28.39
CA ILE A 129 -14.87 14.19 -28.25
C ILE A 129 -16.14 14.07 -29.13
N THR A 130 -15.96 13.52 -30.33
CA THR A 130 -17.02 13.40 -31.35
C THR A 130 -17.69 12.03 -31.40
N CYS A 131 -17.18 11.04 -30.65
CA CYS A 131 -17.81 9.72 -30.56
C CYS A 131 -19.21 9.78 -29.92
N ASN A 132 -19.94 8.67 -30.02
CA ASN A 132 -21.22 8.51 -29.33
C ASN A 132 -20.99 8.61 -27.83
N LEU A 133 -21.67 9.58 -27.21
CA LEU A 133 -21.61 9.77 -25.77
C LEU A 133 -22.40 8.65 -25.09
N PRO A 134 -21.95 8.18 -23.91
CA PRO A 134 -22.67 7.17 -23.17
C PRO A 134 -24.08 7.66 -22.81
N PRO A 135 -25.04 6.72 -22.72
CA PRO A 135 -26.37 7.02 -22.21
C PRO A 135 -26.33 7.19 -20.70
#